data_AF-A0A645FPK9-F1
#
_entry.id   AF-A0A645FPK9-F1
#
_cell.length_a   1.000
_cell.length_b   1.000
_cell.length_c   1.000
_cell.angle_alpha   90.00
_cell.angle_beta   90.00
_cell.angle_gamma   90.00
#
_symmetry.space_group_name_H-M   'P 1'
#
loop_
_entity.id
_entity.type
_entity.pdbx_description
1 polymer ?
#
loop_
_entity_poly.entity_id
_entity_poly.type
_entity_poly.pdbx_seq_one_letter_code
_entity_poly.pdbx_strand_id
1 'polypeptide(L)'
;MLSNFPIEVFDAPAGVTPRWPTFGIMLGTRPASRQGTANPVKGPLSFGLALLRTMMGFYDQLHIDEDGAIDRTIFIDTGTIRTTQFDLSDTDRDLLYRNGRRAAEQFLDGSGDRPGWDFEAYKAEHRS
;
A
#
# COMPACT_ATOMS: atom_id res chain seq x y z
N MET A 1 -7.87 -1.41 -17.82
CA MET A 1 -8.12 -0.92 -16.45
C MET A 1 -6.90 -0.12 -16.04
N LEU A 2 -7.04 1.09 -15.48
CA LEU A 2 -5.89 1.82 -14.93
C LEU A 2 -5.46 1.11 -13.64
N SER A 3 -4.32 0.43 -13.63
CA SER A 3 -3.68 -0.01 -12.39
C SER A 3 -3.08 1.21 -11.72
N ASN A 4 -3.62 1.59 -10.56
CA ASN A 4 -3.13 2.72 -9.77
C ASN A 4 -1.93 2.33 -8.87
N PHE A 5 -1.47 1.08 -8.94
CA PHE A 5 -0.29 0.57 -8.24
C PHE A 5 0.43 -0.52 -9.04
N PRO A 6 1.10 -0.19 -10.17
CA PRO A 6 1.62 -1.16 -11.11
C PRO A 6 2.95 -1.79 -10.65
N ILE A 7 2.97 -2.37 -9.45
CA ILE A 7 4.16 -3.01 -8.88
C ILE A 7 4.67 -4.16 -9.75
N GLU A 8 3.77 -4.85 -10.44
CA GLU A 8 4.07 -5.94 -11.39
C GLU A 8 4.91 -5.49 -12.58
N VAL A 9 4.79 -4.24 -13.03
CA VAL A 9 5.56 -3.73 -14.18
C VAL A 9 7.07 -3.73 -13.91
N PHE A 10 7.45 -3.66 -12.63
CA PHE A 10 8.83 -3.70 -12.18
C PHE A 10 9.25 -5.09 -11.68
N ASP A 11 8.33 -6.04 -11.64
CA ASP A 11 8.59 -7.37 -11.10
C ASP A 11 9.00 -8.37 -12.18
N ALA A 12 9.53 -9.53 -11.75
CA ALA A 12 9.79 -10.62 -12.67
C ALA A 12 8.47 -11.09 -13.32
N PRO A 13 8.47 -11.41 -14.63
CA PRO A 13 7.30 -11.95 -15.30
C PRO A 13 6.80 -13.25 -14.64
N ALA A 14 5.50 -13.51 -14.76
CA ALA A 14 4.90 -14.74 -14.25
C ALA A 14 5.64 -16.00 -14.77
N GLY A 15 5.91 -16.94 -13.86
CA GLY A 15 6.67 -18.16 -14.16
C GLY A 15 8.19 -17.99 -14.17
N VAL A 16 8.71 -16.78 -13.90
CA VAL A 16 10.15 -16.53 -13.72
C VAL A 16 10.44 -16.28 -12.25
N THR A 17 11.35 -17.06 -11.67
CA THR A 17 11.82 -16.82 -10.30
C THR A 17 12.62 -15.50 -10.25
N PRO A 18 12.19 -14.50 -9.47
CA PRO A 18 12.86 -13.21 -9.40
C PRO A 18 14.25 -13.35 -8.76
N ARG A 19 15.25 -12.64 -9.31
CA ARG A 19 16.62 -12.60 -8.77
C ARG A 19 16.77 -11.59 -7.62
N TRP A 20 15.86 -10.63 -7.51
CA TRP A 20 15.79 -9.63 -6.44
C TRP A 20 14.33 -9.26 -6.17
N PRO A 21 13.99 -8.74 -4.98
CA PRO A 21 12.63 -8.33 -4.69
C PRO A 21 12.25 -7.02 -5.34
N THR A 22 10.95 -6.88 -5.59
CA THR A 22 10.32 -5.64 -6.02
C THR A 22 9.41 -5.15 -4.91
N PHE A 23 9.70 -3.98 -4.34
CA PHE A 23 8.93 -3.40 -3.25
C PHE A 23 7.97 -2.32 -3.72
N GLY A 24 6.75 -2.39 -3.20
CA GLY A 24 5.75 -1.32 -3.29
C GLY A 24 5.89 -0.36 -2.12
N ILE A 25 5.68 0.94 -2.36
CA ILE A 25 5.54 1.94 -1.30
C ILE A 25 4.18 2.58 -1.42
N MET A 26 3.37 2.41 -0.38
CA MET A 26 1.99 2.86 -0.36
C MET A 26 1.78 3.90 0.74
N LEU A 27 1.33 5.09 0.37
CA LEU A 27 0.94 6.14 1.32
C LEU A 27 -0.51 5.91 1.75
N GLY A 28 -0.69 5.44 2.98
CA GLY A 28 -1.98 5.03 3.50
C GLY A 28 -1.87 3.85 4.47
N THR A 29 -2.98 3.54 5.12
CA THR A 29 -3.04 2.40 6.04
C THR A 29 -3.11 1.08 5.27
N ARG A 30 -2.47 0.04 5.83
CA ARG A 30 -2.68 -1.33 5.34
C ARG A 30 -4.18 -1.61 5.36
N PRO A 31 -4.78 -2.11 4.28
CA PRO A 31 -6.19 -2.43 4.29
C PRO A 31 -6.44 -3.44 5.40
N ALA A 32 -7.20 -3.04 6.42
CA ALA A 32 -7.71 -3.98 7.39
C ALA A 32 -8.65 -4.89 6.61
N SER A 33 -8.40 -6.20 6.62
CA SER A 33 -9.37 -7.18 6.14
C SER A 33 -10.69 -6.91 6.85
N ARG A 34 -11.66 -6.29 6.14
CA ARG A 34 -13.01 -6.06 6.64
C ARG A 34 -13.94 -5.54 5.56
N GLN A 35 -14.94 -6.38 5.28
CA GLN A 35 -16.36 -6.03 5.20
C GLN A 35 -16.65 -4.59 4.77
N GLY A 36 -17.15 -4.48 3.53
CA GLY A 36 -17.67 -3.26 2.94
C GLY A 36 -18.56 -2.49 3.90
N THR A 37 -18.06 -1.35 4.35
CA THR A 37 -18.90 -0.34 4.98
C THR A 37 -19.52 0.47 3.85
N ALA A 38 -20.77 0.15 3.55
CA ALA A 38 -21.59 0.94 2.64
C ALA A 38 -21.67 2.38 3.16
N ASN A 39 -21.00 3.31 2.47
CA ASN A 39 -21.03 4.72 2.82
C ASN A 39 -22.40 5.30 2.40
N PRO A 40 -23.22 5.81 3.32
CA PRO A 40 -24.49 6.43 2.95
C PRO A 40 -24.22 7.72 2.17
N VAL A 41 -24.62 7.75 0.90
CA VAL A 41 -24.55 8.94 0.03
C VAL A 41 -25.61 9.93 0.50
N LYS A 42 -25.19 11.09 1.00
CA LYS A 42 -26.09 12.14 1.56
C LYS A 42 -26.22 13.38 0.65
N GLY A 43 -25.72 13.32 -0.58
CA GLY A 43 -25.81 14.42 -1.56
C GLY A 43 -24.76 14.40 -2.68
N PRO A 44 -24.83 15.32 -3.66
CA PRO A 44 -24.01 15.31 -4.88
C PRO A 44 -22.50 15.43 -4.65
N LEU A 45 -22.05 16.19 -3.64
CA LEU A 45 -20.63 16.25 -3.24
C LEU A 45 -20.14 14.92 -2.64
N SER A 46 -20.96 14.29 -1.79
CA SER A 46 -20.63 12.97 -1.23
C SER A 46 -20.65 11.87 -2.28
N PHE A 47 -21.44 12.02 -3.34
CA PHE A 47 -21.47 11.12 -4.49
C PHE A 47 -20.22 11.29 -5.37
N GLY A 48 -19.80 12.52 -5.66
CA GLY A 48 -18.53 12.79 -6.35
C GLY A 48 -17.33 12.25 -5.59
N LEU A 49 -17.30 12.42 -4.26
CA LEU A 49 -16.26 11.85 -3.41
C LEU A 49 -16.33 10.32 -3.35
N ALA A 50 -17.54 9.73 -3.36
CA ALA A 50 -17.72 8.29 -3.42
C ALA A 50 -17.22 7.72 -4.75
N LEU A 51 -17.53 8.36 -5.89
CA LEU A 51 -17.00 7.96 -7.20
C LEU A 51 -15.47 8.05 -7.26
N LEU A 52 -14.88 9.13 -6.75
CA LEU A 52 -13.42 9.26 -6.66
C LEU A 52 -12.82 8.17 -5.75
N ARG A 53 -13.47 7.85 -4.62
CA ARG A 53 -13.05 6.76 -3.71
C ARG A 53 -13.22 5.37 -4.32
N THR A 54 -14.26 5.14 -5.13
CA THR A 54 -14.46 3.89 -5.87
C THR A 54 -13.44 3.76 -7.01
N MET A 55 -13.10 4.85 -7.71
CA MET A 55 -11.98 4.88 -8.65
C MET A 55 -10.63 4.68 -7.94
N MET A 56 -10.52 5.16 -6.70
CA MET A 56 -9.48 4.82 -5.74
C MET A 56 -9.81 3.53 -4.95
N GLY A 57 -10.52 2.56 -5.54
CA GLY A 57 -10.69 1.17 -5.04
C GLY A 57 -9.39 0.38 -4.93
N PHE A 58 -8.27 1.11 -4.90
CA PHE A 58 -6.87 0.77 -4.69
C PHE A 58 -6.63 -0.24 -3.57
N TYR A 59 -7.41 -0.20 -2.49
CA TYR A 59 -7.26 -1.12 -1.34
C TYR A 59 -7.93 -2.48 -1.55
N ASP A 60 -9.05 -2.51 -2.28
CA ASP A 60 -9.72 -3.75 -2.67
C ASP A 60 -8.96 -4.40 -3.82
N GLN A 61 -8.42 -3.59 -4.74
CA GLN A 61 -7.68 -4.10 -5.89
C GLN A 61 -6.30 -4.67 -5.52
N LEU A 62 -5.61 -4.13 -4.51
CA LEU A 62 -4.37 -4.73 -3.99
C LEU A 62 -4.58 -6.15 -3.42
N HIS A 63 -5.79 -6.47 -2.94
CA HIS A 63 -6.17 -7.82 -2.53
C HIS A 63 -6.63 -8.70 -3.69
N ILE A 64 -7.04 -8.11 -4.82
CA ILE A 64 -7.57 -8.84 -5.98
C ILE A 64 -6.45 -9.11 -7.02
N ASP A 65 -5.46 -8.23 -7.13
CA ASP A 65 -4.35 -8.27 -8.07
C ASP A 65 -3.10 -8.97 -7.45
N GLU A 66 -3.22 -10.24 -7.08
CA GLU A 66 -2.14 -11.11 -6.56
C GLU A 66 -1.79 -10.97 -5.05
N ASP A 67 -2.08 -12.01 -4.27
CA ASP A 67 -1.77 -12.10 -2.81
C ASP A 67 -0.31 -11.71 -2.48
N GLY A 68 0.64 -11.98 -3.38
CA GLY A 68 2.05 -11.63 -3.20
C GLY A 68 2.40 -10.15 -3.34
N ALA A 69 1.52 -9.29 -3.88
CA ALA A 69 1.78 -7.86 -3.99
C ALA A 69 1.69 -7.14 -2.63
N ILE A 70 0.77 -7.58 -1.77
CA ILE A 70 0.60 -7.03 -0.42
C ILE A 70 1.85 -7.30 0.44
N ASP A 71 2.39 -8.51 0.37
CA ASP A 71 3.49 -8.96 1.24
C ASP A 71 4.82 -8.27 0.94
N ARG A 72 4.93 -7.67 -0.24
CA ARG A 72 6.09 -6.85 -0.67
C ARG A 72 5.77 -5.36 -0.69
N THR A 73 4.69 -4.92 -0.06
CA THR A 73 4.31 -3.49 0.01
C THR A 73 4.52 -2.91 1.41
N ILE A 74 5.25 -1.80 1.46
CA ILE A 74 5.48 -0.98 2.65
C ILE A 74 4.37 0.06 2.74
N PHE A 75 3.54 -0.03 3.78
CA PHE A 75 2.47 0.93 4.05
C PHE A 75 2.98 2.01 5.00
N ILE A 76 2.82 3.27 4.61
CA ILE A 76 3.26 4.44 5.36
C ILE A 76 2.04 5.21 5.84
N ASP A 77 1.86 5.29 7.15
CA ASP A 77 0.84 6.14 7.75
C ASP A 77 1.22 7.62 7.59
N THR A 78 0.36 8.35 6.87
CA THR A 78 0.49 9.78 6.61
C THR A 78 -0.25 10.64 7.65
N GLY A 79 -0.88 10.01 8.64
CA GLY A 79 -1.64 10.68 9.69
C GLY A 79 -2.80 11.50 9.12
N THR A 80 -2.83 12.79 9.43
CA THR A 80 -3.87 13.72 8.96
C THR A 80 -3.55 14.44 7.66
N ILE A 81 -2.36 14.20 7.08
CA ILE A 81 -1.87 14.90 5.89
C ILE A 81 -2.54 14.35 4.64
N ARG A 82 -3.08 15.25 3.81
CA ARG A 82 -3.80 14.87 2.58
C ARG A 82 -2.85 14.78 1.39
N THR A 83 -3.18 13.93 0.43
CA THR A 83 -2.44 13.80 -0.84
C THR A 83 -2.38 15.10 -1.66
N THR A 84 -3.36 15.98 -1.48
CA THR A 84 -3.48 17.26 -2.18
C THR A 84 -2.96 18.46 -1.37
N GLN A 85 -2.28 18.22 -0.24
CA GLN A 85 -1.73 19.28 0.60
C GLN A 85 -0.36 19.68 0.08
N PHE A 86 -0.33 20.68 -0.80
CA PHE A 86 0.88 21.15 -1.47
C PHE A 86 1.71 22.13 -0.60
N ASP A 87 1.12 22.65 0.48
CA ASP A 87 1.69 23.59 1.44
C ASP A 87 2.10 22.88 2.74
N LEU A 88 2.97 21.87 2.63
CA LEU A 88 3.48 21.16 3.82
C LEU A 88 4.37 22.06 4.67
N SER A 89 4.08 22.12 5.97
CA SER A 89 4.99 22.71 6.95
C SER A 89 6.25 21.86 7.10
N ASP A 90 7.33 22.45 7.62
CA ASP A 90 8.56 21.69 7.90
C ASP A 90 8.31 20.55 8.90
N THR A 91 7.43 20.79 9.87
CA THR A 91 6.99 19.78 10.85
C THR A 91 6.26 18.61 10.17
N ASP A 92 5.36 18.88 9.24
CA ASP A 92 4.63 17.85 8.50
C ASP A 92 5.57 17.03 7.61
N ARG A 93 6.53 17.70 6.97
CA ARG A 93 7.55 17.04 6.14
C ARG A 93 8.42 16.10 6.98
N ASP A 94 8.90 16.56 8.14
CA ASP A 94 9.68 15.76 9.06
C ASP A 94 8.88 14.58 9.63
N LEU A 95 7.60 14.78 9.93
CA LEU A 95 6.69 13.71 10.34
C LEU A 95 6.58 12.62 9.27
N LEU A 96 6.31 12.99 8.00
CA LEU A 96 6.22 12.05 6.89
C LEU A 96 7.53 11.29 6.68
N TYR A 97 8.67 11.98 6.77
CA TYR A 97 9.98 11.36 6.65
C TYR A 97 10.22 10.31 7.75
N ARG A 98 9.97 10.68 9.02
CA ARG A 98 10.12 9.77 10.16
C ARG A 98 9.17 8.57 10.06
N ASN A 99 7.94 8.79 9.61
CA ASN A 99 6.97 7.70 9.42
C ASN A 99 7.41 6.74 8.31
N GLY A 100 7.89 7.25 7.18
CA GLY A 100 8.43 6.42 6.10
C GLY A 100 9.64 5.61 6.53
N ARG A 101 10.60 6.24 7.23
CA ARG A 101 11.78 5.55 7.79
C ARG A 101 11.38 4.43 8.75
N ARG A 102 10.49 4.72 9.70
CA ARG A 102 9.99 3.73 10.67
C ARG A 102 9.28 2.58 9.97
N ALA A 103 8.42 2.86 8.99
CA ALA A 103 7.69 1.84 8.26
C ALA A 103 8.64 0.91 7.48
N ALA A 104 9.68 1.47 6.86
CA ALA A 104 10.71 0.68 6.16
C ALA A 104 11.53 -0.19 7.13
N GLU A 105 11.96 0.37 8.27
CA GLU A 105 12.69 -0.39 9.30
C GLU A 105 11.84 -1.52 9.87
N GLN A 106 10.58 -1.25 10.25
CA GLN A 106 9.65 -2.29 10.71
C GLN A 106 9.35 -3.33 9.63
N PHE A 107 9.37 -2.92 8.36
CA PHE A 107 9.14 -3.85 7.26
C PHE A 107 10.33 -4.81 7.10
N LEU A 108 11.54 -4.28 7.04
CA LEU A 108 12.77 -5.02 6.77
C LEU A 108 13.25 -5.80 7.99
N ASP A 109 13.34 -5.16 9.15
CA ASP A 109 13.92 -5.73 10.36
C ASP A 109 12.87 -6.48 11.21
N GLY A 110 11.59 -6.19 10.97
CA GLY A 110 10.47 -6.72 11.74
C GLY A 110 10.03 -5.82 12.88
N SER A 111 9.01 -6.26 13.60
CA SER A 111 8.50 -5.58 14.80
C SER A 111 8.07 -6.62 15.83
N GLY A 112 7.56 -6.17 16.99
CA GLY A 112 7.07 -7.10 18.02
C GLY A 112 5.97 -8.08 17.53
N ASP A 113 5.26 -7.71 16.46
CA ASP A 113 4.09 -8.45 15.96
C ASP A 113 4.34 -9.20 14.64
N ARG A 114 5.52 -9.02 14.01
CA ARG A 114 5.86 -9.64 12.71
C ARG A 114 7.37 -9.85 12.56
N PRO A 115 7.82 -10.94 11.93
CA PRO A 115 9.21 -11.08 11.55
C PRO A 115 9.63 -10.00 10.53
N GLY A 116 10.94 -9.83 10.38
CA GLY A 116 11.51 -9.07 9.27
C GLY A 116 11.20 -9.72 7.93
N TRP A 117 11.23 -8.91 6.87
CA TRP A 117 10.92 -9.39 5.53
C TRP A 117 12.02 -10.32 5.01
N ASP A 118 11.62 -11.45 4.39
CA ASP A 118 12.52 -12.48 3.88
C ASP A 118 12.17 -12.82 2.41
N PHE A 119 13.17 -12.70 1.54
CA PHE A 119 12.98 -12.94 0.10
C PHE A 119 12.81 -14.42 -0.26
N GLU A 120 13.51 -15.31 0.44
CA GLU A 120 13.42 -16.74 0.19
C GLU A 120 12.07 -17.27 0.65
N ALA A 121 11.59 -16.80 1.80
CA ALA A 121 10.24 -17.10 2.27
C ALA A 121 9.18 -16.60 1.27
N TYR A 122 9.31 -15.36 0.79
CA TYR A 122 8.42 -14.80 -0.22
C TYR A 122 8.39 -15.63 -1.51
N LYS A 123 9.56 -16.04 -2.04
CA LYS A 123 9.61 -16.87 -3.24
C LYS A 123 8.96 -18.23 -3.05
N ALA A 124 9.15 -18.85 -1.88
CA ALA A 124 8.58 -20.16 -1.56
C ALA A 124 7.05 -20.12 -1.44
N GLU A 125 6.48 -18.99 -1.01
CA GLU A 125 5.02 -18.83 -0.87
C GLU A 125 4.34 -18.39 -2.17
N HIS A 126 4.97 -17.48 -2.93
CA HIS A 126 4.31 -16.77 -4.03
C HIS A 126 4.88 -17.04 -5.43
N ARG A 127 6.06 -17.66 -5.55
CA ARG A 127 6.81 -17.79 -6.83
C ARG A 127 7.31 -19.21 -7.14
N SER A 128 6.84 -20.23 -6.42
CA SER A 128 7.19 -21.65 -6.62
C SER A 128 6.18 -22.42 -7.48
#